data_AF-C6TBP3-F1
#
_entry.id   AF-C6TBP3-F1
#
_cell.length_a   1.000
_cell.length_b   1.000
_cell.length_c   1.000
_cell.angle_alpha   90.00
_cell.angle_beta   90.00
_cell.angle_gamma   90.00
#
_symmetry.space_group_name_H-M   'P 1'
#
loop_
_entity.id
_entity.type
_entity.pdbx_description
1 polymer ?
#
loop_
_entity_poly.entity_id
_entity_poly.type
_entity_poly.pdbx_seq_one_letter_code
_entity_poly.pdbx_strand_id
1 'polypeptide(L)'
;MARVAGIFLCLLILVMDVAAGILGFEAEIAQNKVKHLRLWIFECREPSHQAFMLGLGAAVLLGLAHAIANLLGGCNCICSQQEFEKASSNRQLSTACLILTWVVLAIGLSMLVIGTMSNNRSDGSCGFSHHHFLSIGGICCFVHGLFCIAYYVFATASMD
;
A
#
# COMPACT_ATOMS: atom_id res chain seq x y z
N MET A 1 -14.31 -0.07 -25.69
CA MET A 1 -14.75 0.40 -24.36
C MET A 1 -13.96 -0.23 -23.22
N ALA A 2 -13.77 -1.56 -23.18
CA ALA A 2 -13.02 -2.24 -22.10
C ALA A 2 -11.56 -1.73 -21.91
N ARG A 3 -10.79 -1.50 -22.98
CA ARG A 3 -9.42 -0.95 -22.88
C ARG A 3 -9.36 0.46 -22.27
N VAL A 4 -10.31 1.33 -22.62
CA VAL A 4 -10.37 2.71 -22.10
C VAL A 4 -10.74 2.71 -20.61
N ALA A 5 -11.68 1.84 -20.21
CA ALA A 5 -12.02 1.63 -18.81
C ALA A 5 -10.83 1.10 -17.99
N GLY A 6 -10.07 0.15 -18.54
CA GLY A 6 -8.84 -0.37 -17.91
C GLY A 6 -7.78 0.72 -17.67
N ILE A 7 -7.52 1.56 -18.67
CA ILE A 7 -6.60 2.71 -18.54
C ILE A 7 -7.08 3.67 -17.46
N PHE A 8 -8.37 4.00 -17.45
CA PHE A 8 -8.94 4.92 -16.45
C PHE A 8 -8.79 4.36 -15.02
N LEU A 9 -9.08 3.08 -14.82
CA LEU A 9 -8.92 2.43 -13.51
C LEU A 9 -7.45 2.33 -13.08
N CYS A 10 -6.53 2.10 -14.01
CA CYS A 10 -5.10 2.10 -13.74
C CYS A 10 -4.59 3.48 -13.31
N LEU A 11 -5.05 4.55 -13.98
CA LEU A 11 -4.76 5.93 -13.58
C LEU A 11 -5.37 6.25 -12.20
N LEU A 12 -6.59 5.78 -11.93
CA LEU A 12 -7.24 5.96 -10.64
C LEU A 12 -6.44 5.29 -9.51
N ILE A 13 -6.00 4.04 -9.69
CA ILE A 13 -5.14 3.33 -8.73
C ILE A 13 -3.85 4.10 -8.47
N LEU A 14 -3.16 4.56 -9.52
CA LEU A 14 -1.94 5.34 -9.38
C LEU A 14 -2.16 6.62 -8.57
N VAL A 15 -3.25 7.35 -8.82
CA VAL A 15 -3.57 8.57 -8.07
C VAL A 15 -3.85 8.24 -6.60
N MET A 16 -4.60 7.16 -6.32
CA MET A 16 -4.90 6.73 -4.96
C MET A 16 -3.65 6.30 -4.19
N ASP A 17 -2.76 5.54 -4.81
CA ASP A 17 -1.51 5.07 -4.21
C ASP A 17 -0.53 6.23 -3.95
N VAL A 18 -0.43 7.19 -4.87
CA VAL A 18 0.38 8.40 -4.67
C VAL A 18 -0.19 9.24 -3.52
N ALA A 19 -1.50 9.45 -3.49
CA ALA A 19 -2.16 10.17 -2.40
C ALA A 19 -1.95 9.46 -1.06
N ALA A 20 -2.12 8.13 -1.00
CA ALA A 20 -1.87 7.33 0.18
C ALA A 20 -0.42 7.43 0.66
N GLY A 21 0.54 7.40 -0.27
CA GLY A 21 1.96 7.56 0.02
C GLY A 21 2.26 8.92 0.65
N ILE A 22 1.76 10.01 0.06
CA ILE A 22 1.89 11.37 0.60
C ILE A 22 1.26 11.48 1.99
N LEU A 23 0.05 10.94 2.18
CA LEU A 23 -0.60 10.92 3.49
C LEU A 23 0.21 10.15 4.53
N GLY A 24 0.86 9.04 4.15
CA GLY A 24 1.77 8.29 5.03
C GLY A 24 2.97 9.12 5.50
N PHE A 25 3.59 9.89 4.59
CA PHE A 25 4.66 10.81 4.93
C PHE A 25 4.18 11.97 5.81
N GLU A 26 3.07 12.61 5.47
CA GLU A 26 2.48 13.69 6.27
C GLU A 26 2.08 13.21 7.66
N ALA A 27 1.56 11.98 7.77
CA ALA A 27 1.25 11.34 9.03
C ALA A 27 2.53 11.15 9.88
N GLU A 28 3.64 10.71 9.28
CA GLU A 28 4.93 10.60 9.97
C GLU A 28 5.48 11.95 10.42
N ILE A 29 5.35 13.00 9.60
CA ILE A 29 5.77 14.35 9.97
C ILE A 29 4.93 14.88 11.14
N ALA A 30 3.60 14.76 11.06
CA ALA A 30 2.68 15.15 12.13
C ALA A 30 2.91 14.37 13.42
N GLN A 31 3.33 13.11 13.29
CA GLN A 31 3.72 12.25 14.39
C GLN A 31 5.05 12.68 15.01
N ASN A 32 6.02 13.12 14.21
CA ASN A 32 7.33 13.54 14.71
C ASN A 32 7.29 14.93 15.38
N LYS A 33 6.37 15.82 14.97
CA LYS A 33 6.16 17.13 15.61
C LYS A 33 5.76 17.06 17.09
N VAL A 34 5.07 16.00 17.50
CA VAL A 34 4.64 15.81 18.90
C VAL A 34 5.65 15.03 19.74
N LYS A 35 6.68 14.44 19.14
CA LYS A 35 7.72 13.64 19.83
C LYS A 35 8.81 14.47 20.53
N HIS A 36 8.67 15.79 20.63
CA HIS A 36 9.73 16.65 21.19
C HIS A 36 9.96 16.52 22.71
N LEU A 37 9.21 15.68 23.43
CA LEU A 37 9.43 15.33 24.85
C LEU A 37 10.35 14.10 24.98
N ARG A 38 11.63 14.23 24.64
CA ARG A 38 12.63 13.16 24.82
C ARG A 38 13.08 13.07 26.28
N LEU A 39 12.59 12.08 27.02
CA LEU A 39 13.17 11.68 28.32
C LEU A 39 14.06 10.43 28.15
N TRP A 40 15.37 10.70 28.13
CA TRP A 40 16.59 9.85 28.24
C TRP A 40 16.59 8.36 27.82
N ILE A 41 15.59 7.52 28.13
CA ILE A 41 15.58 6.06 27.83
C ILE A 41 14.20 5.56 27.32
N PHE A 42 13.14 6.35 27.47
CA PHE A 42 11.77 5.99 27.11
C PHE A 42 11.21 7.03 26.14
N GLU A 43 11.01 6.67 24.87
CA GLU A 43 10.36 7.55 23.90
C GLU A 43 8.85 7.49 24.15
N CYS A 44 8.39 8.31 25.10
CA CYS A 44 6.97 8.46 25.37
C CYS A 44 6.33 9.19 24.19
N ARG A 45 5.51 8.45 23.45
CA ARG A 45 4.84 8.90 22.24
C ARG A 45 3.56 9.63 22.63
N GLU A 46 3.53 10.95 22.51
CA GLU A 46 2.25 11.66 22.56
C GLU A 46 1.44 11.34 21.30
N PRO A 47 0.18 10.87 21.42
CA PRO A 47 -0.65 10.55 20.26
C PRO A 47 -1.09 11.84 19.54
N SER A 48 -0.70 11.99 18.26
CA SER A 48 -1.10 13.14 17.43
C SER A 48 -2.40 12.86 16.66
N HIS A 49 -3.56 13.32 17.13
CA HIS A 49 -4.83 13.05 16.43
C HIS A 49 -4.78 13.27 14.89
N GLN A 50 -4.00 14.26 14.43
CA GLN A 50 -3.74 14.49 13.01
C GLN A 50 -3.02 13.32 12.33
N ALA A 51 -1.93 12.80 12.90
CA ALA A 51 -1.20 11.65 12.34
C ALA A 51 -2.07 10.39 12.28
N PHE A 52 -2.96 10.19 13.26
CA PHE A 52 -3.94 9.09 13.23
C PHE A 52 -4.88 9.20 12.02
N MET A 53 -5.47 10.37 11.80
CA MET A 53 -6.41 10.58 10.69
C MET A 53 -5.73 10.44 9.33
N LEU A 54 -4.51 10.96 9.19
CA LEU A 54 -3.73 10.85 7.95
C LEU A 54 -3.31 9.40 7.67
N GLY A 55 -2.82 8.67 8.68
CA GLY A 55 -2.44 7.27 8.56
C GLY A 55 -3.62 6.34 8.25
N LEU A 56 -4.78 6.59 8.88
CA LEU A 56 -6.02 5.89 8.58
C LEU A 56 -6.47 6.15 7.14
N GLY A 57 -6.41 7.41 6.69
CA GLY A 57 -6.70 7.78 5.31
C GLY A 57 -5.80 7.06 4.30
N ALA A 58 -4.50 7.00 4.58
CA ALA A 58 -3.55 6.25 3.75
C ALA A 58 -3.89 4.75 3.67
N ALA A 59 -4.20 4.12 4.82
CA ALA A 59 -4.57 2.71 4.87
C ALA A 59 -5.85 2.40 4.08
N VAL A 60 -6.87 3.26 4.20
CA VAL A 60 -8.14 3.13 3.46
C VAL A 60 -7.90 3.28 1.96
N LEU A 61 -7.13 4.28 1.52
CA LEU A 61 -6.83 4.49 0.10
C LEU A 61 -6.07 3.30 -0.49
N LEU A 62 -5.04 2.79 0.20
CA LEU A 62 -4.30 1.61 -0.24
C LEU A 62 -5.21 0.37 -0.36
N GLY A 63 -6.09 0.15 0.63
CA GLY A 63 -7.05 -0.94 0.60
C GLY A 63 -8.05 -0.83 -0.55
N LEU A 64 -8.58 0.37 -0.81
CA LEU A 64 -9.48 0.61 -1.94
C LEU A 64 -8.77 0.45 -3.29
N ALA A 65 -7.54 0.95 -3.41
CA ALA A 65 -6.72 0.81 -4.61
C ALA A 65 -6.49 -0.67 -4.92
N HIS A 66 -6.14 -1.47 -3.90
CA HIS A 66 -5.96 -2.90 -4.06
C HIS A 66 -7.27 -3.63 -4.43
N ALA A 67 -8.41 -3.25 -3.83
CA ALA A 67 -9.70 -3.82 -4.20
C ALA A 67 -10.03 -3.57 -5.68
N ILE A 68 -9.80 -2.34 -6.17
CA ILE A 68 -10.00 -1.99 -7.59
C ILE A 68 -9.03 -2.78 -8.49
N ALA A 69 -7.77 -2.95 -8.07
CA ALA A 69 -6.78 -3.74 -8.82
C ALA A 69 -7.21 -5.22 -8.95
N ASN A 70 -7.80 -5.81 -7.91
CA ASN A 70 -8.33 -7.18 -7.98
C ASN A 70 -9.56 -7.28 -8.88
N LEU A 71 -10.43 -6.25 -8.89
CA LEU A 71 -11.57 -6.20 -9.81
C LEU A 71 -11.12 -6.11 -11.29
N LEU A 72 -10.04 -5.36 -11.56
CA LEU A 72 -9.41 -5.31 -12.88
C LEU A 72 -8.83 -6.65 -13.32
N GLY A 73 -8.26 -7.41 -12.38
CA GLY A 73 -7.58 -8.65 -12.71
C GLY A 73 -8.50 -9.82 -13.02
N GLY A 74 -9.78 -9.72 -12.68
CA GLY A 74 -10.78 -10.76 -12.88
C GLY A 74 -10.46 -12.05 -12.10
N CYS A 75 -11.42 -12.97 -12.05
CA CYS A 75 -11.18 -14.34 -11.57
C CYS A 75 -10.39 -15.15 -12.61
N ASN A 76 -9.15 -14.76 -12.93
CA ASN A 76 -8.24 -15.60 -13.69
C ASN A 76 -7.57 -16.61 -12.75
N CYS A 77 -8.35 -17.59 -12.29
CA CYS A 77 -7.80 -18.75 -11.59
C CYS A 77 -6.90 -19.54 -12.57
N ILE A 78 -5.58 -19.40 -12.46
CA ILE A 78 -4.67 -20.34 -13.09
C ILE A 78 -4.66 -21.60 -12.21
N CYS A 79 -5.56 -22.53 -12.52
CA CYS A 79 -5.82 -23.71 -11.68
C CYS A 79 -4.76 -24.83 -11.79
N SER A 80 -3.66 -24.61 -12.52
CA SER A 80 -2.65 -25.65 -12.78
C SER A 80 -1.26 -25.06 -13.07
N GLN A 81 -0.22 -25.62 -12.45
CA GLN A 81 1.19 -25.29 -12.71
C GLN A 81 1.58 -25.57 -14.18
N GLN A 82 0.89 -26.51 -14.84
CA GLN A 82 1.10 -26.90 -16.23
C GLN A 82 0.58 -25.85 -17.22
N GLU A 83 -0.45 -25.09 -16.85
CA GLU A 83 -0.96 -23.95 -17.64
C GLU A 83 -0.04 -22.71 -17.50
N PHE A 84 0.74 -22.63 -16.42
CA PHE A 84 1.70 -21.56 -16.16
C PHE A 84 2.97 -21.68 -17.01
N GLU A 85 3.51 -22.90 -17.19
CA GLU A 85 4.67 -23.14 -18.06
C GLU A 85 4.33 -23.06 -19.55
N LYS A 86 3.06 -23.28 -19.90
CA LYS A 86 2.56 -23.16 -21.27
C LYS A 86 2.12 -21.74 -21.62
N ALA A 87 2.03 -20.85 -20.64
CA ALA A 87 1.60 -19.47 -20.82
C ALA A 87 2.70 -18.61 -21.46
N SER A 88 2.30 -17.56 -22.18
CA SER A 88 3.25 -16.58 -22.69
C SER A 88 4.01 -15.90 -21.54
N SER A 89 5.27 -15.53 -21.76
CA SER A 89 6.12 -14.85 -20.76
C SER A 89 5.42 -13.64 -20.13
N ASN A 90 4.65 -12.88 -20.92
CA ASN A 90 3.84 -11.75 -20.45
C ASN A 90 2.75 -12.17 -19.43
N ARG A 91 2.10 -13.32 -19.62
CA ARG A 91 1.07 -13.81 -18.70
C ARG A 91 1.68 -14.34 -17.39
N GLN A 92 2.86 -14.96 -17.48
CA GLN A 92 3.64 -15.37 -16.30
C GLN A 92 4.04 -14.15 -15.47
N LEU A 93 4.59 -13.12 -16.12
CA LEU A 93 5.03 -11.89 -15.50
C LEU A 93 3.86 -11.08 -14.93
N SER A 94 2.72 -11.02 -15.63
CA SER A 94 1.48 -10.44 -15.12
C SER A 94 1.05 -11.10 -13.80
N THR A 95 1.03 -12.44 -13.75
CA THR A 95 0.64 -13.15 -12.53
C THR A 95 1.64 -12.95 -11.39
N ALA A 96 2.94 -12.92 -11.69
CA ALA A 96 3.97 -12.59 -10.70
C ALA A 96 3.78 -11.16 -10.14
N CYS A 97 3.51 -10.17 -10.99
CA CYS A 97 3.19 -8.80 -10.55
C CYS A 97 1.98 -8.78 -9.63
N LEU A 98 0.91 -9.52 -9.96
CA LEU A 98 -0.28 -9.62 -9.11
C LEU A 98 0.09 -10.19 -7.73
N ILE A 99 0.84 -11.28 -7.64
CA ILE A 99 1.29 -11.85 -6.36
C ILE A 99 2.12 -10.83 -5.56
N LEU A 100 3.02 -10.10 -6.22
CA LEU A 100 3.81 -9.05 -5.57
C LEU A 100 2.94 -7.92 -5.01
N THR A 101 1.84 -7.53 -5.68
CA THR A 101 0.92 -6.53 -5.12
C THR A 101 0.30 -6.97 -3.81
N TRP A 102 -0.04 -8.26 -3.65
CA TRP A 102 -0.58 -8.82 -2.40
C TRP A 102 0.47 -8.80 -1.28
N VAL A 103 1.72 -9.15 -1.59
CA VAL A 103 2.83 -9.09 -0.63
C VAL A 103 3.08 -7.64 -0.18
N VAL A 104 3.13 -6.70 -1.12
CA VAL A 104 3.33 -5.28 -0.82
C VAL A 104 2.14 -4.71 -0.05
N LEU A 105 0.91 -5.11 -0.36
CA LEU A 105 -0.26 -4.75 0.44
C LEU A 105 -0.12 -5.24 1.88
N ALA A 106 0.22 -6.50 2.10
CA ALA A 106 0.33 -7.07 3.44
C ALA A 106 1.37 -6.31 4.28
N ILE A 107 2.53 -6.01 3.70
CA ILE A 107 3.59 -5.24 4.35
C ILE A 107 3.15 -3.78 4.54
N GLY A 108 2.69 -3.10 3.49
CA GLY A 108 2.33 -1.68 3.55
C GLY A 108 1.17 -1.39 4.49
N LEU A 109 0.10 -2.18 4.39
CA LEU A 109 -1.09 -2.02 5.23
C LEU A 109 -0.78 -2.32 6.70
N SER A 110 -0.02 -3.38 7.00
CA SER A 110 0.36 -3.69 8.39
C SER A 110 1.20 -2.55 8.99
N MET A 111 2.16 -2.00 8.24
CA MET A 111 2.98 -0.87 8.67
C MET A 111 2.14 0.40 8.89
N LEU A 112 1.20 0.72 7.98
CA LEU A 112 0.28 1.86 8.14
C LEU A 112 -0.65 1.68 9.33
N VAL A 113 -1.19 0.47 9.56
CA VAL A 113 -2.08 0.17 10.70
C VAL A 113 -1.31 0.25 12.00
N ILE A 114 -0.11 -0.34 12.10
CA ILE A 114 0.75 -0.23 13.29
C ILE A 114 1.09 1.24 13.57
N GLY A 115 1.50 1.99 12.54
CA GLY A 115 1.78 3.42 12.63
C GLY A 115 0.57 4.24 13.12
N THR A 116 -0.61 3.95 12.57
CA THR A 116 -1.87 4.61 12.93
C THR A 116 -2.30 4.25 14.36
N MET A 117 -2.28 2.97 14.73
CA MET A 117 -2.65 2.50 16.07
C MET A 117 -1.71 3.01 17.14
N SER A 118 -0.41 3.14 16.85
CA SER A 118 0.58 3.77 17.75
C SER A 118 0.27 5.24 18.04
N ASN A 119 -0.74 5.78 17.38
CA ASN A 119 -1.17 7.15 17.46
C ASN A 119 -2.67 7.28 17.82
N ASN A 120 -3.33 6.17 18.16
CA ASN A 120 -4.67 6.15 18.73
C ASN A 120 -4.62 6.60 20.20
N ARG A 121 -5.71 7.21 20.71
CA ARG A 121 -5.71 7.93 21.99
C ARG A 121 -5.32 7.07 23.22
N SER A 122 -4.41 7.66 24.01
CA SER A 122 -4.30 7.63 25.47
C SER A 122 -3.97 6.33 26.22
N ASP A 123 -3.00 5.55 25.75
CA ASP A 123 -2.16 4.82 26.71
C ASP A 123 -0.70 5.08 26.37
N GLY A 124 -0.03 5.85 27.22
CA GLY A 124 1.39 6.17 27.13
C GLY A 124 2.22 4.92 27.38
N SER A 125 2.21 3.97 26.45
CA SER A 125 3.19 2.89 26.45
C SER A 125 4.49 3.45 25.87
N CYS A 126 5.36 3.91 26.76
CA CYS A 126 6.70 4.27 26.37
C CYS A 126 7.43 2.96 26.05
N GLY A 127 7.84 2.79 24.79
CA GLY A 127 8.43 1.55 24.29
C GLY A 127 9.44 1.80 23.19
N PHE A 128 10.14 0.75 22.78
CA PHE A 128 11.11 0.78 21.67
C PHE A 128 10.35 0.89 20.33
N SER A 129 9.86 2.08 19.98
CA SER A 129 9.12 2.29 18.74
C SER A 129 10.09 2.55 17.59
N HIS A 130 10.20 1.59 16.66
CA HIS A 130 10.87 1.80 15.38
C HIS A 130 10.32 3.04 14.66
N HIS A 131 11.21 3.89 14.14
CA HIS A 131 10.90 5.30 13.84
C HIS A 131 10.19 5.57 12.50
N HIS A 132 9.79 4.55 11.73
CA HIS A 132 9.44 4.75 10.31
C HIS A 132 8.23 3.96 9.80
N PHE A 133 7.33 3.48 10.67
CA PHE A 133 6.21 2.64 10.24
C PHE A 133 5.29 3.33 9.21
N LEU A 134 4.96 4.60 9.41
CA LEU A 134 4.09 5.36 8.49
C LEU A 134 4.80 5.68 7.16
N SER A 135 6.07 6.07 7.19
CA SER A 135 6.87 6.29 5.97
C SER A 135 7.14 5.01 5.19
N ILE A 136 7.50 3.91 5.85
CA ILE A 136 7.66 2.59 5.21
C ILE A 136 6.34 2.16 4.57
N GLY A 137 5.22 2.31 5.30
CA GLY A 137 3.89 2.08 4.75
C GLY A 137 3.59 2.95 3.53
N GLY A 138 3.95 4.24 3.57
CA GLY A 138 3.81 5.17 2.45
C GLY A 138 4.66 4.80 1.23
N ILE A 139 5.91 4.34 1.43
CA ILE A 139 6.77 3.82 0.36
C ILE A 139 6.14 2.60 -0.28
N CYS A 140 5.58 1.69 0.53
CA CYS A 140 4.85 0.52 0.01
C CYS A 140 3.66 0.92 -0.86
N CYS A 141 2.95 2.03 -0.60
CA CYS A 141 1.89 2.52 -1.48
C CYS A 141 2.41 2.85 -2.89
N PHE A 142 3.55 3.55 -3.02
CA PHE A 142 4.15 3.83 -4.33
C PHE A 142 4.57 2.55 -5.06
N VAL A 143 5.18 1.61 -4.33
CA VAL A 143 5.59 0.31 -4.88
C VAL A 143 4.37 -0.51 -5.33
N HIS A 144 3.26 -0.46 -4.57
CA HIS A 144 2.00 -1.09 -4.94
C HIS A 144 1.47 -0.55 -6.28
N GLY A 145 1.47 0.78 -6.46
CA GLY A 145 1.04 1.40 -7.71
C GLY A 145 1.92 1.00 -8.90
N LEU A 146 3.24 0.92 -8.72
CA LEU A 146 4.17 0.45 -9.76
C LEU A 146 3.86 -0.97 -10.20
N PHE A 147 3.63 -1.88 -9.24
CA PHE A 147 3.27 -3.26 -9.57
C PHE A 147 1.89 -3.39 -10.20
N CYS A 148 0.91 -2.55 -9.83
CA CYS A 148 -0.40 -2.51 -10.49
C CYS A 148 -0.30 -2.07 -11.95
N ILE A 149 0.56 -1.10 -12.28
CA ILE A 149 0.79 -0.67 -13.66
C ILE A 149 1.49 -1.74 -14.46
N ALA A 150 2.56 -2.34 -13.89
CA ALA A 150 3.26 -3.45 -14.52
C ALA A 150 2.29 -4.61 -14.80
N TYR A 151 1.45 -4.95 -13.81
CA TYR A 151 0.38 -5.95 -13.97
C TYR A 151 -0.52 -5.64 -15.16
N TYR A 152 -1.03 -4.41 -15.27
CA TYR A 152 -1.90 -3.98 -16.35
C TYR A 152 -1.20 -4.04 -17.73
N VAL A 153 0.04 -3.57 -17.82
CA VAL A 153 0.84 -3.61 -19.07
C VAL A 153 1.09 -5.05 -19.52
N PHE A 154 1.51 -5.93 -18.61
CA PHE A 154 1.75 -7.33 -18.96
C PHE A 154 0.46 -8.11 -19.24
N ALA A 155 -0.64 -7.80 -18.54
CA ALA A 155 -1.94 -8.38 -18.81
C ALA A 155 -2.43 -8.00 -20.21
N THR A 156 -2.37 -6.70 -20.57
CA THR A 156 -2.77 -6.22 -21.90
C THR A 156 -1.89 -6.79 -23.00
N ALA A 157 -0.57 -6.81 -22.82
CA ALA A 157 0.39 -7.40 -23.77
C ALA A 157 0.30 -8.93 -23.90
N SER A 158 -0.45 -9.61 -23.03
CA SER A 158 -0.73 -11.05 -23.16
C SER A 158 -2.02 -11.36 -23.94
N MET A 159 -2.85 -10.33 -24.16
CA MET A 159 -4.12 -10.42 -24.88
C MET A 159 -4.02 -9.96 -26.34
N ASP A 160 -2.91 -9.31 -26.70
CA ASP A 160 -2.51 -8.98 -28.08
C ASP A 160 -1.71 -10.13 -28.70
#